data_AF-A0A7V9ZHF1-F1
#
_entry.id   AF-A0A7V9ZHF1-F1
#
_cell.length_a   1.000
_cell.length_b   1.000
_cell.length_c   1.000
_cell.angle_alpha   90.00
_cell.angle_beta   90.00
_cell.angle_gamma   90.00
#
_symmetry.space_group_name_H-M   'P 1'
#
loop_
_entity.id
_entity.type
_entity.pdbx_description
1 polymer ?
#
loop_
_entity_poly.entity_id
_entity_poly.type
_entity_poly.pdbx_seq_one_letter_code
_entity_poly.pdbx_strand_id
1 'polypeptide(L)'
;MSGRLGGWTGWALLLMVVSLGLPWSSAGATAGTYLPGYLSPSYCYTNYYDGTMDCTYSSYSPGFYLPGYVVGGAPGYATAARVFIAVAFALVLFSHRQKSQALLTAALVTAAASVALVGGELRSGPLVLLASISCLLMARQRSTPSPTSGWQDRQRAAG
;
A
#
# COMPACT_ATOMS: atom_id res chain seq x y z
N MET A 1 9.96 11.98 -32.18
CA MET A 1 9.68 12.59 -30.86
C MET A 1 9.20 11.53 -29.88
N SER A 2 10.10 10.87 -29.13
CA SER A 2 9.74 9.71 -28.27
C SER A 2 10.27 9.78 -26.82
N GLY A 3 10.86 10.91 -26.39
CA GLY A 3 11.65 10.92 -25.15
C GLY A 3 10.94 11.41 -23.88
N ARG A 4 9.87 12.21 -23.96
CA ARG A 4 9.35 12.95 -22.78
C ARG A 4 8.02 12.45 -22.20
N LEU A 5 7.31 11.57 -22.89
CA LEU A 5 6.07 10.97 -22.36
C LEU A 5 6.34 9.86 -21.32
N GLY A 6 7.56 9.33 -21.26
CA GLY A 6 7.93 8.24 -20.35
C GLY A 6 8.17 8.63 -18.89
N GLY A 7 8.37 9.92 -18.59
CA GLY A 7 8.70 10.34 -17.21
C GLY A 7 7.56 10.05 -16.23
N TRP A 8 6.34 10.50 -16.54
CA TRP A 8 5.18 10.39 -15.65
C TRP A 8 4.67 8.96 -15.51
N THR A 9 4.67 8.18 -16.59
CA THR A 9 4.30 6.76 -16.55
C THR A 9 5.35 5.94 -15.79
N GLY A 10 6.63 6.27 -15.93
CA GLY A 10 7.71 5.68 -15.13
C GLY A 10 7.54 5.95 -13.63
N TRP A 11 7.24 7.19 -13.25
CA TRP A 11 6.95 7.54 -11.86
C TRP A 11 5.70 6.81 -11.33
N ALA A 12 4.63 6.72 -12.12
CA ALA A 12 3.44 5.97 -11.72
C ALA A 12 3.74 4.49 -11.46
N LEU A 13 4.53 3.84 -12.32
CA LEU A 13 4.94 2.45 -12.16
C LEU A 13 5.79 2.26 -10.89
N LEU A 14 6.75 3.16 -10.63
CA LEU A 14 7.55 3.14 -9.41
C LEU A 14 6.67 3.26 -8.17
N LEU A 15 5.74 4.21 -8.15
CA LEU A 15 4.83 4.42 -7.02
C LEU A 15 3.91 3.21 -6.80
N MET A 16 3.46 2.53 -7.86
CA MET A 16 2.70 1.29 -7.72
C MET A 16 3.51 0.19 -7.04
N VAL A 17 4.78 0.00 -7.42
CA VAL A 17 5.67 -0.99 -6.79
C VAL A 17 5.94 -0.64 -5.32
N VAL A 18 6.23 0.63 -5.04
CA VAL A 18 6.43 1.11 -3.65
C VAL A 18 5.16 0.91 -2.81
N SER A 19 3.98 1.15 -3.40
CA SER A 19 2.69 0.92 -2.73
C SER A 19 2.50 -0.54 -2.30
N LEU A 20 2.97 -1.54 -3.06
CA LEU A 20 2.87 -2.96 -2.64
C LEU A 20 3.62 -3.26 -1.34
N GLY A 21 4.74 -2.58 -1.09
CA GLY A 21 5.55 -2.77 0.11
C GLY A 21 5.02 -2.03 1.35
N LEU A 22 4.12 -1.07 1.14
CA LEU A 22 3.56 -0.24 2.21
C LEU A 22 2.39 -0.95 2.92
N PRO A 23 2.05 -0.54 4.15
CA PRO A 23 0.90 -1.09 4.87
C PRO A 23 -0.42 -0.64 4.23
N TRP A 24 -1.26 -1.61 3.88
CA TRP A 24 -2.57 -1.39 3.24
C TRP A 24 -3.75 -1.57 4.18
N SER A 25 -3.63 -2.42 5.20
CA SER A 25 -4.69 -2.58 6.20
C SER A 25 -4.16 -2.40 7.62
N SER A 26 -5.03 -1.98 8.53
CA SER A 26 -4.87 -2.31 9.93
C SER A 26 -4.77 -3.83 10.05
N ALA A 27 -3.93 -4.32 10.95
CA ALA A 27 -3.89 -5.73 11.24
C ALA A 27 -5.12 -6.19 12.05
N GLY A 28 -6.26 -5.53 11.84
CA GLY A 28 -7.44 -5.59 12.68
C GLY A 28 -8.36 -6.78 12.45
N ALA A 29 -8.27 -7.48 11.30
CA ALA A 29 -9.29 -8.47 10.97
C ALA A 29 -8.91 -9.92 11.32
N THR A 30 -7.63 -10.29 11.32
CA THR A 30 -7.24 -11.72 11.40
C THR A 30 -5.94 -12.02 12.14
N ALA A 31 -5.10 -11.02 12.43
CA ALA A 31 -3.83 -11.24 13.13
C ALA A 31 -3.82 -10.45 14.43
N GLY A 32 -3.53 -11.11 15.53
CA GLY A 32 -3.29 -10.49 16.83
C GLY A 32 -1.90 -10.85 17.30
N THR A 33 -1.33 -10.01 18.15
CA THR A 33 -0.05 -10.31 18.78
C THR A 33 -0.32 -11.13 20.03
N TYR A 34 0.33 -12.28 20.14
CA TYR A 34 0.40 -13.02 21.40
C TYR A 34 1.48 -12.38 22.28
N LEU A 35 1.08 -11.81 23.41
CA LEU A 35 2.02 -11.43 24.47
C LEU A 35 2.29 -12.68 25.32
N PRO A 36 3.51 -13.23 25.30
CA PRO A 36 3.83 -14.38 26.13
C PRO A 36 3.73 -14.00 27.60
N GLY A 37 3.16 -14.89 28.39
CA GLY A 37 3.16 -14.77 29.84
C GLY A 37 4.58 -14.96 30.40
N TYR A 38 4.75 -14.60 31.66
CA TYR A 38 5.99 -14.87 32.38
C TYR A 38 5.70 -15.44 33.77
N LEU A 39 6.65 -16.22 34.26
CA LEU A 39 6.66 -16.76 35.62
C LEU A 39 7.94 -16.28 36.30
N SER A 40 7.79 -15.56 37.41
CA SER A 40 8.89 -15.26 38.31
C SER A 40 8.80 -16.21 39.51
N PRO A 41 9.65 -17.25 39.59
CA PRO A 41 9.61 -18.19 40.71
C PRO A 41 10.00 -17.48 42.01
N SER A 42 9.44 -17.96 43.14
CA SER A 42 9.91 -17.58 44.45
C SER A 42 11.29 -18.17 44.71
N TYR A 43 12.08 -17.44 45.48
CA TYR A 43 13.31 -17.95 46.06
C TYR A 43 13.40 -17.51 47.51
N CYS A 44 13.99 -18.37 48.34
CA CYS A 44 14.30 -18.07 49.72
C CYS A 44 15.81 -17.93 49.88
N TYR A 45 16.23 -16.97 50.68
CA TYR A 45 17.61 -16.82 51.08
C TYR A 45 17.70 -16.71 52.60
N THR A 46 18.80 -17.20 53.16
CA THR A 46 19.07 -17.08 54.60
C THR A 46 19.68 -15.72 54.86
N ASN A 47 19.05 -14.93 55.73
CA ASN A 47 19.60 -13.68 56.19
C ASN A 47 20.73 -13.97 57.20
N TYR A 48 21.95 -13.57 56.87
CA TYR A 48 23.15 -13.91 57.64
C TYR A 48 23.23 -13.14 58.98
N TYR A 49 22.46 -12.06 59.15
CA TYR A 49 22.54 -11.20 60.33
C TYR A 49 21.66 -11.65 61.50
N ASP A 50 20.51 -12.25 61.20
CA ASP A 50 19.53 -12.69 62.20
C ASP A 50 19.20 -14.20 62.10
N GLY A 51 19.76 -14.89 61.11
CA GLY A 51 19.55 -16.33 60.89
C GLY A 51 18.15 -16.67 60.39
N THR A 52 17.35 -15.67 60.01
CA THR A 52 15.99 -15.88 59.51
C THR A 52 15.99 -16.26 58.02
N MET A 53 14.91 -16.88 57.56
CA MET A 53 14.69 -17.14 56.13
C MET A 53 13.74 -16.10 55.56
N ASP A 54 14.23 -15.34 54.59
CA ASP A 54 13.42 -14.42 53.80
C ASP A 54 13.06 -15.09 52.47
N CYS A 55 11.76 -15.13 52.17
CA CYS A 55 11.25 -15.69 50.92
C CYS A 55 10.58 -14.60 50.08
N THR A 56 10.94 -14.54 48.80
CA THR A 56 10.23 -13.72 47.80
C THR A 56 8.96 -14.42 47.34
N TYR A 57 7.94 -13.64 47.00
CA TYR A 57 6.70 -14.18 46.44
C TYR A 57 6.88 -14.56 44.98
N SER A 58 6.30 -15.69 44.58
CA SER A 58 6.19 -16.04 43.16
C SER A 58 5.15 -15.13 42.51
N SER A 59 5.43 -14.67 41.29
CA SER A 59 4.43 -13.98 40.47
C SER A 59 4.25 -14.67 39.12
N TYR A 60 2.99 -14.74 38.68
CA TYR A 60 2.61 -15.30 37.40
C TYR A 60 1.77 -14.27 36.65
N SER A 61 2.20 -13.97 35.43
CA SER A 61 1.42 -13.16 34.49
C SER A 61 1.01 -14.06 33.32
N PRO A 62 -0.29 -14.38 33.16
CA PRO A 62 -0.74 -15.17 32.04
C PRO A 62 -0.51 -14.42 30.73
N GLY A 63 -0.12 -15.16 29.69
CA GLY A 63 -0.07 -14.60 28.35
C GLY A 63 -1.47 -14.28 27.85
N PHE A 64 -1.60 -13.22 27.05
CA PHE A 64 -2.87 -12.82 26.47
C PHE A 64 -2.70 -12.48 24.99
N TYR A 65 -3.74 -12.79 24.22
CA TYR A 65 -3.81 -12.44 22.81
C TYR A 65 -4.47 -11.08 22.67
N LEU A 66 -3.80 -10.12 22.02
CA LEU A 66 -4.42 -8.84 21.68
C LEU A 66 -4.96 -8.91 20.24
N PRO A 67 -6.28 -9.13 20.06
CA PRO A 67 -6.87 -9.08 18.73
C PRO A 67 -6.73 -7.67 18.15
N GLY A 68 -6.29 -7.58 16.89
CA GLY A 68 -6.15 -6.32 16.17
C GLY A 68 -4.93 -5.48 16.54
N TYR A 69 -4.11 -5.93 17.50
CA TYR A 69 -2.82 -5.33 17.79
C TYR A 69 -1.76 -6.15 17.06
N VAL A 70 -1.36 -5.73 15.86
CA VAL A 70 -0.09 -6.18 15.26
C VAL A 70 0.78 -4.96 15.13
N VAL A 71 2.02 -5.11 15.59
CA VAL A 71 3.09 -4.14 15.37
C VAL A 71 3.39 -4.14 13.87
N GLY A 72 2.71 -3.27 13.12
CA GLY A 72 2.79 -3.19 11.66
C GLY A 72 1.50 -3.60 10.97
N GLY A 73 0.97 -2.74 10.09
CA GLY A 73 -0.18 -3.07 9.24
C GLY A 73 0.18 -4.15 8.21
N ALA A 74 -0.80 -4.89 7.69
CA ALA A 74 -0.53 -5.89 6.68
C ALA A 74 -0.01 -5.20 5.40
N PRO A 75 1.17 -5.59 4.90
CA PRO A 75 1.73 -5.02 3.69
C PRO A 75 0.88 -5.40 2.46
N GLY A 76 0.89 -4.56 1.43
CA GLY A 76 0.07 -4.75 0.23
C GLY A 76 0.24 -6.11 -0.46
N TYR A 77 1.43 -6.73 -0.39
CA TYR A 77 1.67 -8.07 -0.95
C TYR A 77 0.91 -9.20 -0.24
N ALA A 78 0.52 -8.99 1.02
CA ALA A 78 -0.20 -9.95 1.85
C ALA A 78 -1.73 -9.80 1.73
N THR A 79 -2.22 -8.77 1.04
CA THR A 79 -3.66 -8.49 0.90
C THR A 79 -4.17 -8.82 -0.51
N ALA A 80 -5.49 -8.90 -0.66
CA ALA A 80 -6.13 -9.06 -1.97
C ALA A 80 -5.81 -7.91 -2.95
N ALA A 81 -5.37 -6.75 -2.44
CA ALA A 81 -4.97 -5.59 -3.25
C ALA A 81 -3.85 -5.92 -4.23
N ARG A 82 -2.96 -6.87 -3.91
CA ARG A 82 -1.85 -7.29 -4.79
C ARG A 82 -2.30 -7.68 -6.19
N VAL A 83 -3.46 -8.33 -6.33
CA VAL A 83 -3.97 -8.80 -7.62
C VAL A 83 -4.39 -7.60 -8.47
N PHE A 84 -5.11 -6.65 -7.86
CA PHE A 84 -5.55 -5.45 -8.56
C PHE A 84 -4.40 -4.53 -8.93
N ILE A 85 -3.41 -4.36 -8.05
CA ILE A 85 -2.24 -3.53 -8.35
C ILE A 85 -1.39 -4.20 -9.45
N ALA A 86 -1.22 -5.53 -9.42
CA ALA A 86 -0.51 -6.26 -10.48
C ALA A 86 -1.21 -6.14 -11.83
N VAL A 87 -2.54 -6.26 -11.86
CA VAL A 87 -3.33 -6.06 -13.08
C VAL A 87 -3.23 -4.61 -13.59
N ALA A 88 -3.36 -3.62 -12.70
CA ALA A 88 -3.22 -2.22 -13.05
C ALA A 88 -1.82 -1.93 -13.63
N PHE A 89 -0.77 -2.46 -13.01
CA PHE A 89 0.61 -2.35 -13.46
C PHE A 89 0.80 -2.97 -14.86
N ALA A 90 0.28 -4.18 -15.09
CA ALA A 90 0.32 -4.84 -16.39
C ALA A 90 -0.42 -4.03 -17.47
N LEU A 91 -1.59 -3.47 -17.14
CA LEU A 91 -2.36 -2.61 -18.04
C LEU A 91 -1.61 -1.32 -18.40
N VAL A 92 -0.92 -0.68 -17.45
CA VAL A 92 -0.09 0.49 -17.73
C VAL A 92 1.04 0.13 -18.70
N LEU A 93 1.74 -0.98 -18.47
CA LEU A 93 2.77 -1.50 -19.38
C LEU A 93 2.22 -1.79 -20.79
N PHE A 94 1.08 -2.47 -20.87
CA PHE A 94 0.45 -2.79 -22.16
C PHE A 94 -0.04 -1.55 -22.89
N SER A 95 -0.60 -0.57 -22.17
CA SER A 95 -1.01 0.71 -22.72
C SER A 95 0.16 1.46 -23.34
N HIS A 96 1.36 1.36 -22.74
CA HIS A 96 2.56 1.97 -23.28
C HIS A 96 3.01 1.31 -24.59
N ARG A 97 2.86 -0.03 -24.71
CA ARG A 97 3.21 -0.75 -25.95
C ARG A 97 2.22 -0.48 -27.07
N GLN A 98 0.92 -0.44 -26.77
CA GLN A 98 -0.14 -0.29 -27.79
C GLN A 98 -0.53 1.17 -28.05
N LYS A 99 -0.05 2.14 -27.25
CA LYS A 99 -0.45 3.55 -27.30
C LYS A 99 -1.97 3.75 -27.23
N SER A 100 -2.68 2.83 -26.57
CA SER A 100 -4.15 2.82 -26.49
C SER A 100 -4.65 3.56 -25.25
N GLN A 101 -5.53 4.54 -25.46
CA GLN A 101 -6.16 5.32 -24.38
C GLN A 101 -7.16 4.48 -23.56
N ALA A 102 -7.80 3.48 -24.18
CA ALA A 102 -8.76 2.60 -23.52
C ALA A 102 -8.10 1.73 -22.43
N LEU A 103 -6.87 1.29 -22.68
CA LEU A 103 -6.10 0.53 -21.69
C LEU A 103 -5.68 1.39 -20.49
N LEU A 104 -5.37 2.66 -20.72
CA LEU A 104 -5.03 3.60 -19.64
C LEU A 104 -6.25 3.89 -18.76
N THR A 105 -7.44 4.03 -19.35
CA THR A 105 -8.68 4.15 -18.57
C THR A 105 -8.98 2.88 -17.76
N ALA A 106 -8.77 1.70 -18.34
CA ALA A 106 -8.93 0.45 -17.62
C ALA A 106 -7.96 0.38 -16.42
N ALA A 107 -6.69 0.75 -16.62
CA ALA A 107 -5.70 0.81 -15.55
C ALA A 107 -6.14 1.74 -14.40
N LEU A 108 -6.61 2.94 -14.72
CA LEU A 108 -7.12 3.89 -13.72
C LEU A 108 -8.29 3.33 -12.92
N VAL A 109 -9.27 2.71 -13.59
CA VAL A 109 -10.43 2.10 -12.94
C VAL A 109 -9.99 0.94 -12.04
N THR A 110 -9.08 0.08 -12.51
CA THR A 110 -8.57 -1.04 -11.70
C THR A 110 -7.79 -0.57 -10.47
N ALA A 111 -6.97 0.48 -10.61
CA ALA A 111 -6.26 1.07 -9.48
C ALA A 111 -7.23 1.71 -8.47
N ALA A 112 -8.23 2.46 -8.93
CA ALA A 112 -9.25 3.04 -8.06
C ALA A 112 -10.09 1.96 -7.34
N ALA A 113 -10.46 0.89 -8.04
CA ALA A 113 -11.19 -0.24 -7.47
C ALA A 113 -10.39 -0.92 -6.35
N SER A 114 -9.07 -1.01 -6.48
CA SER A 114 -8.21 -1.58 -5.43
C SER A 114 -8.26 -0.77 -4.12
N VAL A 115 -8.34 0.56 -4.21
CA VAL A 115 -8.51 1.43 -3.03
C VAL A 115 -9.88 1.22 -2.41
N ALA A 116 -10.93 1.15 -3.23
CA ALA A 116 -12.29 0.95 -2.75
C ALA A 116 -12.47 -0.39 -2.02
N LEU A 117 -11.82 -1.46 -2.51
CA LEU A 117 -11.93 -2.81 -1.95
C LEU A 117 -11.26 -2.98 -0.59
N VAL A 118 -10.22 -2.21 -0.30
CA VAL A 118 -9.48 -2.32 0.98
C VAL A 118 -10.18 -1.54 2.11
N GLY A 119 -11.20 -0.75 1.78
CA GLY A 119 -11.90 0.09 2.73
C GLY A 119 -11.16 1.41 2.98
N GLY A 120 -11.90 2.45 3.36
CA GLY A 120 -11.43 3.84 3.43
C GLY A 120 -10.37 4.14 4.49
N GLU A 121 -9.59 3.17 4.96
CA GLU A 121 -8.45 3.42 5.82
C GLU A 121 -7.35 4.15 5.02
N LEU A 122 -7.23 5.47 5.21
CA LEU A 122 -6.14 6.26 4.63
C LEU A 122 -4.80 5.95 5.32
N ARG A 123 -4.17 4.86 4.91
CA ARG A 123 -2.79 4.49 5.28
C ARG A 123 -1.80 4.87 4.19
N SER A 124 -0.51 4.72 4.48
CA SER A 124 0.56 5.08 3.53
C SER A 124 0.50 4.29 2.21
N GLY A 125 0.04 3.04 2.21
CA GLY A 125 -0.14 2.25 0.97
C GLY A 125 -1.15 2.88 -0.02
N PRO A 126 -2.43 3.05 0.37
CA PRO A 126 -3.44 3.71 -0.45
C PRO A 126 -3.07 5.13 -0.85
N LEU A 127 -2.43 5.91 0.03
CA LEU A 127 -1.97 7.28 -0.28
C LEU A 127 -0.95 7.30 -1.44
N VAL A 128 0.02 6.38 -1.42
CA VAL A 128 1.00 6.26 -2.51
C VAL A 128 0.33 5.77 -3.80
N LEU A 129 -0.68 4.90 -3.70
CA LEU A 129 -1.44 4.50 -4.89
C LEU A 129 -2.24 5.68 -5.48
N LEU A 130 -2.87 6.52 -4.65
CA LEU A 130 -3.55 7.73 -5.11
C LEU A 130 -2.58 8.71 -5.79
N ALA A 131 -1.35 8.82 -5.29
CA ALA A 131 -0.30 9.58 -5.97
C ALA A 131 0.06 8.96 -7.34
N SER A 132 0.08 7.63 -7.47
CA SER A 132 0.29 6.99 -8.78
C SER A 132 -0.86 7.28 -9.76
N ILE A 133 -2.11 7.30 -9.26
CA ILE A 133 -3.31 7.63 -10.04
C ILE A 133 -3.25 9.07 -10.54
N SER A 134 -2.85 10.02 -9.69
CA SER A 134 -2.70 11.42 -10.10
C SER A 134 -1.62 11.59 -11.17
N CYS A 135 -0.50 10.88 -11.07
CA CYS A 135 0.51 10.84 -12.14
C CYS A 135 -0.04 10.28 -13.46
N LEU A 136 -0.83 9.21 -13.43
CA LEU A 136 -1.47 8.64 -14.63
C LEU A 136 -2.48 9.60 -15.25
N LEU A 137 -3.26 10.32 -14.44
CA LEU A 137 -4.20 11.34 -14.92
C LEU A 137 -3.45 12.50 -15.62
N MET A 138 -2.35 12.98 -15.05
CA MET A 138 -1.51 13.99 -15.70
C MET A 138 -0.90 13.49 -17.01
N ALA A 139 -0.46 12.22 -17.06
CA ALA A 139 0.03 11.61 -18.29
C ALA A 139 -1.06 11.56 -19.38
N ARG A 140 -2.30 11.23 -18.99
CA ARG A 140 -3.45 11.19 -19.89
C ARG A 140 -3.80 12.57 -20.44
N GLN A 141 -3.87 13.60 -19.60
CA GLN A 141 -4.19 14.98 -20.00
C GLN A 141 -3.20 15.55 -21.03
N ARG A 142 -1.92 15.16 -20.96
CA ARG A 142 -0.91 15.57 -21.95
C ARG A 142 -1.07 14.88 -23.31
N SER A 143 -1.78 13.76 -23.35
CA SER A 143 -1.95 12.95 -24.56
C SER A 143 -3.23 13.25 -25.33
N THR A 144 -4.16 14.05 -24.78
CA THR A 144 -5.34 14.52 -25.52
C THR A 144 -4.95 15.61 -26.52
N PRO A 145 -5.09 15.38 -27.84
CA PRO A 145 -4.80 16.41 -28.84
C PRO A 145 -5.76 17.59 -28.65
N SER A 146 -5.23 18.82 -28.75
CA SER A 146 -6.07 20.01 -28.62
C SER A 146 -7.08 20.06 -29.78
N PRO A 147 -8.37 20.32 -29.51
CA PRO A 147 -9.41 20.37 -30.54
C PRO A 147 -9.18 21.46 -31.60
N THR A 148 -8.27 22.40 -31.33
CA THR A 148 -7.88 23.48 -32.22
C THR A 148 -7.03 23.05 -33.42
N SER A 149 -6.33 21.92 -33.35
CA SER A 149 -5.48 21.44 -34.46
C SER A 149 -6.29 21.06 -35.71
N GLY A 150 -7.41 20.36 -35.54
CA GLY A 150 -8.26 19.92 -36.66
C GLY A 150 -9.04 21.04 -37.36
N TRP A 151 -9.15 22.23 -36.75
CA TRP A 151 -9.73 23.41 -37.40
C TRP A 151 -8.73 24.10 -38.31
N GLN A 152 -7.45 24.18 -37.91
CA GLN A 152 -6.39 24.76 -38.73
C GLN A 152 -6.11 23.92 -39.99
N ASP A 153 -6.17 22.59 -39.88
CA ASP A 153 -6.00 21.70 -41.05
C ASP A 153 -7.16 21.84 -42.04
N ARG A 154 -8.40 22.04 -41.56
CA ARG A 154 -9.55 22.31 -42.43
C ARG A 154 -9.48 23.67 -43.10
N GLN A 155 -8.98 24.70 -42.41
CA GLN A 155 -8.80 26.02 -43.00
C GLN A 155 -7.73 26.03 -44.10
N ARG A 156 -6.65 25.24 -43.96
CA ARG A 156 -5.61 25.10 -45.00
C ARG A 156 -6.06 24.30 -46.22
N ALA A 157 -7.05 23.43 -46.08
CA ALA A 157 -7.59 22.66 -47.21
C ALA A 157 -8.61 23.46 -48.04
N ALA A 158 -9.05 24.64 -47.57
CA ALA A 158 -10.12 25.43 -48.18
C ALA A 158 -9.63 26.71 -48.90
N GLY A 159 -8.33 26.99 -48.93
CA GLY A 159 -7.72 28.11 -49.65
C GLY A 159 -6.64 27.63 -50.61
#